data_AF-A0A4U5P1I6-F1
#
_entry.id   AF-A0A4U5P1I6-F1
#
_cell.length_a   1.000
_cell.length_b   1.000
_cell.length_c   1.000
_cell.angle_alpha   90.00
_cell.angle_beta   90.00
_cell.angle_gamma   90.00
#
_symmetry.space_group_name_H-M   'P 1'
#
loop_
_entity.id
_entity.type
_entity.pdbx_description
1 polymer ?
#
loop_
_entity_poly.entity_id
_entity_poly.type
_entity_poly.pdbx_seq_one_letter_code
_entity_poly.pdbx_strand_id
1 'polypeptide(L)'
;MMRCQAREKAPSWSREAYAGGIKTFLQPIIFTNVGDQMKITQEKISGPVMSVIRFDGKEDLVEKAYHTIYGFAASVIIKDLDKALHVSNHIRARTVCECMATMSPGRPGE
;
A
#
# COMPACT_ATOMS: atom_id res chain seq x y z
N MET A 1 20.83 -0.18 3.75
CA MET A 1 20.65 0.69 2.56
C MET A 1 19.34 0.35 1.89
N MET A 2 18.50 1.35 1.66
CA MET A 2 17.25 1.30 0.90
C MET A 2 17.57 0.92 -0.55
N ARG A 3 16.87 -0.07 -1.13
CA ARG A 3 17.07 -0.48 -2.53
C ARG A 3 15.82 -0.16 -3.34
N CYS A 4 16.00 0.67 -4.36
CA CYS A 4 15.03 0.95 -5.40
C CYS A 4 15.24 -0.06 -6.54
N GLN A 5 14.23 -0.85 -6.88
CA GLN A 5 14.26 -1.71 -8.07
C GLN A 5 13.54 -1.01 -9.22
N ALA A 6 14.32 -0.32 -10.04
CA ALA A 6 13.89 0.37 -11.25
C ALA A 6 14.34 -0.44 -12.48
N ARG A 7 13.44 -0.79 -13.41
CA ARG A 7 13.77 -1.45 -14.70
C ARG A 7 13.83 -0.42 -15.82
N GLU A 8 14.96 -0.33 -16.54
CA GLU A 8 15.26 0.67 -17.57
C GLU A 8 14.31 0.73 -18.79
N LYS A 9 13.45 -0.28 -19.01
CA LYS A 9 12.49 -0.29 -20.13
C LYS A 9 11.07 -0.29 -19.61
N ALA A 10 10.30 0.73 -20.01
CA ALA A 10 8.87 0.81 -19.78
C ALA A 10 8.18 -0.38 -20.49
N PRO A 11 7.51 -1.27 -19.75
CA PRO A 11 6.77 -2.38 -20.34
C PRO A 11 5.51 -1.85 -21.04
N SER A 12 5.02 -2.57 -22.05
CA SER A 12 3.90 -2.14 -22.91
C SER A 12 2.58 -1.83 -22.18
N TRP A 13 2.45 -2.22 -20.91
CA TRP A 13 1.29 -1.99 -20.06
C TRP A 13 1.38 -0.74 -19.15
N SER A 14 2.49 0.02 -19.19
CA SER A 14 2.65 1.20 -18.33
C SER A 14 1.68 2.32 -18.72
N ARG A 15 1.00 2.93 -17.74
CA ARG A 15 0.02 4.00 -17.96
C ARG A 15 0.67 5.32 -18.34
N GLU A 16 0.07 5.98 -19.33
CA GLU A 16 0.45 7.30 -19.83
C GLU A 16 -0.06 8.39 -18.88
N ALA A 17 0.81 9.28 -18.40
CA ALA A 17 0.38 10.43 -17.60
C ALA A 17 0.49 11.73 -18.42
N TYR A 18 -0.59 12.49 -18.46
CA TYR A 18 -0.67 13.79 -19.15
C TYR A 18 -0.54 14.93 -18.13
N ALA A 19 0.55 15.70 -18.21
CA ALA A 19 0.71 16.94 -17.48
C ALA A 19 1.08 18.06 -18.47
N GLY A 20 0.21 19.06 -18.62
CA GLY A 20 0.49 20.25 -19.44
C GLY A 20 0.71 20.01 -20.94
N GLY A 21 0.16 18.94 -21.52
CA GLY A 21 0.35 18.60 -22.94
C GLY A 21 1.62 17.81 -23.24
N ILE A 22 2.45 17.51 -22.24
CA ILE A 22 3.65 16.67 -22.38
C ILE A 22 3.36 15.29 -21.80
N LYS A 23 3.60 14.25 -22.62
CA LYS A 23 3.45 12.85 -22.25
C LYS A 23 4.62 12.45 -21.35
N THR A 24 4.35 12.20 -20.07
CA THR A 24 5.38 11.82 -19.11
C THR A 24 5.17 10.39 -18.67
N PHE A 25 6.18 9.54 -18.85
CA PHE A 25 6.16 8.16 -18.36
C PHE A 25 6.83 8.12 -16.99
N LEU A 26 6.06 7.75 -15.97
CA LEU A 26 6.60 7.46 -14.65
C LEU A 26 6.78 5.96 -14.53
N GLN A 27 8.03 5.55 -14.33
CA GLN A 27 8.34 4.14 -14.08
C GLN A 27 7.81 3.73 -12.70
N PRO A 28 7.20 2.54 -12.56
CA PRO A 28 6.82 2.04 -11.25
C PRO A 28 8.06 1.81 -10.39
N ILE A 29 8.02 2.28 -9.15
CA ILE A 29 9.12 2.18 -8.20
C ILE A 29 8.68 1.37 -6.99
N ILE A 30 9.43 0.31 -6.68
CA ILE A 30 9.25 -0.48 -5.46
C ILE A 30 10.44 -0.22 -4.54
N PHE A 31 10.14 0.27 -3.34
CA PHE A 31 11.10 0.41 -2.26
C PHE A 31 11.04 -0.80 -1.33
N THR A 32 12.20 -1.40 -1.10
CA THR A 32 12.37 -2.54 -0.19
C THR A 32 13.33 -2.19 0.93
N ASN A 33 13.25 -2.93 2.04
CA ASN A 33 14.05 -2.69 3.24
C ASN A 33 13.82 -1.27 3.80
N VAL A 34 12.54 -0.91 3.91
CA VAL A 34 12.09 0.39 4.43
C VAL A 34 11.53 0.19 5.84
N GLY A 35 11.83 1.15 6.71
CA GLY A 35 11.24 1.22 8.05
C GLY A 35 9.92 1.98 8.01
N ASP A 36 9.02 1.67 8.94
CA ASP A 36 7.70 2.29 9.06
C ASP A 36 7.78 3.79 9.39
N GLN A 37 8.81 4.26 10.10
CA GLN A 37 9.02 5.68 10.44
C GLN A 37 9.73 6.51 9.34
N MET A 38 9.98 5.95 8.16
CA MET A 38 10.62 6.69 7.07
C MET A 38 9.63 7.66 6.40
N LYS A 39 10.12 8.78 5.86
CA LYS A 39 9.26 9.78 5.19
C LYS A 39 8.40 9.18 4.06
N ILE A 40 8.98 8.26 3.29
CA ILE A 40 8.30 7.57 2.18
C ILE A 40 7.17 6.62 2.59
N THR A 41 7.11 6.21 3.86
CA THR A 41 6.04 5.35 4.40
C THR A 41 4.99 6.17 5.15
N GLN A 42 5.37 7.35 5.66
CA GLN A 42 4.48 8.26 6.37
C GLN A 42 3.70 9.21 5.46
N GLU A 43 4.22 9.56 4.28
CA GLU A 43 3.58 10.53 3.38
C GLU A 43 2.83 9.86 2.22
N LYS A 44 1.72 10.48 1.80
CA LYS A 44 0.94 10.02 0.64
C LYS A 44 1.63 10.46 -0.65
N ILE A 45 2.18 9.49 -1.39
CA ILE A 45 2.77 9.72 -2.71
C ILE A 45 1.71 9.41 -3.78
N SER A 46 1.25 10.42 -4.52
CA SER A 46 0.23 10.28 -5.58
C SER A 46 0.82 9.81 -6.92
N GLY A 47 1.81 8.91 -6.89
CA GLY A 47 2.50 8.36 -8.07
C GLY A 47 2.63 6.83 -8.01
N PRO A 48 3.22 6.18 -9.03
CA PRO A 48 3.34 4.72 -9.08
C PRO A 48 4.49 4.22 -8.17
N VAL A 49 4.38 4.48 -6.88
CA VAL A 49 5.39 4.16 -5.86
C VAL A 49 4.78 3.21 -4.83
N MET A 50 5.47 2.12 -4.53
CA MET A 50 5.09 1.15 -3.52
C MET A 50 6.23 0.93 -2.52
N SER A 51 5.90 0.95 -1.23
CA SER A 51 6.83 0.67 -0.13
C SER A 51 6.52 -0.69 0.49
N VAL A 52 7.54 -1.54 0.68
CA VAL A 52 7.40 -2.87 1.27
C VAL A 52 8.08 -2.92 2.63
N ILE A 53 7.26 -3.00 3.68
CA ILE A 53 7.70 -3.11 5.07
C ILE A 53 7.59 -4.58 5.50
N ARG A 54 8.64 -5.12 6.12
CA ARG A 54 8.62 -6.46 6.71
C ARG A 54 8.14 -6.37 8.15
N PHE A 55 7.49 -7.43 8.61
CA PHE A 55 7.03 -7.57 9.98
C PHE A 55 7.36 -8.98 10.48
N ASP A 56 7.56 -9.10 11.79
CA ASP A 56 7.90 -10.35 12.46
C ASP A 56 6.83 -10.68 13.52
N GLY A 57 5.82 -11.44 13.10
CA GLY A 57 4.71 -11.85 13.97
C GLY A 57 3.47 -10.95 13.88
N LYS A 58 2.46 -11.24 14.69
CA LYS A 58 1.16 -10.55 14.61
C LYS A 58 1.18 -9.20 15.32
N GLU A 59 1.85 -9.14 16.46
CA GLU A 59 1.93 -7.95 17.31
C GLU A 59 2.70 -6.84 16.60
N ASP A 60 3.86 -7.17 16.00
CA ASP A 60 4.67 -6.24 15.21
C ASP A 60 3.92 -5.75 13.95
N LEU A 61 3.15 -6.63 13.29
CA LEU A 61 2.28 -6.23 12.17
C LEU A 61 1.26 -5.17 12.59
N VAL A 62 0.56 -5.40 13.71
CA VAL A 62 -0.47 -4.49 14.22
C VAL A 62 0.14 -3.16 14.66
N GLU A 63 1.28 -3.18 15.34
CA GLU A 63 2.01 -1.97 15.74
C GLU A 63 2.42 -1.14 14.52
N LYS A 64 3.05 -1.76 13.51
CA LYS A 64 3.41 -1.09 12.26
C LYS A 64 2.21 -0.55 11.49
N ALA A 65 1.08 -1.25 11.52
CA ALA A 65 -0.16 -0.78 10.88
C ALA A 65 -0.74 0.47 11.56
N TYR A 66 -0.44 0.70 12.84
CA TYR A 66 -0.83 1.92 13.55
C TYR A 66 0.10 3.10 13.34
N HIS A 67 1.31 2.89 12.77
CA HIS A 67 2.26 3.96 12.47
C HIS A 67 1.87 4.73 11.21
N THR A 68 0.65 5.27 11.20
CA THR A 68 0.19 6.21 10.18
C THR A 68 -0.93 7.06 10.76
N ILE A 69 -1.00 8.31 10.31
CA ILE A 69 -2.12 9.21 10.63
C ILE A 69 -3.33 8.96 9.71
N TYR A 70 -3.17 8.14 8.67
CA TYR A 70 -4.21 7.85 7.69
C TYR A 70 -4.98 6.56 8.04
N GLY A 71 -6.21 6.44 7.56
CA GLY A 71 -7.07 5.28 7.85
C GLY A 71 -8.14 5.03 6.78
N PHE A 72 -7.78 5.14 5.50
CA PHE A 72 -8.76 5.05 4.40
C PHE A 72 -9.19 3.60 4.12
N ALA A 73 -8.26 2.77 3.66
CA ALA A 73 -8.54 1.38 3.32
C ALA A 73 -7.35 0.49 3.69
N ALA A 74 -7.65 -0.73 4.12
CA ALA A 74 -6.66 -1.78 4.37
C ALA A 74 -7.10 -3.08 3.70
N SER A 75 -6.13 -3.91 3.35
CA SER A 75 -6.40 -5.25 2.83
C SER A 75 -5.55 -6.30 3.54
N VAL A 76 -6.18 -7.40 3.95
CA VAL A 76 -5.56 -8.49 4.70
C VAL A 76 -5.65 -9.76 3.87
N ILE A 77 -4.51 -10.22 3.36
CA ILE A 77 -4.42 -11.41 2.50
C ILE A 77 -3.73 -12.51 3.30
N ILE A 78 -4.52 -13.41 3.90
CA ILE A 78 -4.04 -14.51 4.74
C ILE A 78 -4.92 -15.74 4.46
N LYS A 79 -4.34 -16.95 4.46
CA LYS A 79 -5.08 -18.20 4.22
C LYS A 79 -5.95 -18.66 5.39
N ASP A 80 -5.58 -18.26 6.59
CA ASP A 80 -6.18 -18.65 7.86
C ASP A 80 -7.21 -17.58 8.28
N LEU A 81 -8.47 -17.99 8.35
CA LEU A 81 -9.61 -17.11 8.60
C LEU A 81 -9.56 -16.48 10.00
N ASP A 82 -9.18 -17.24 11.03
CA ASP A 82 -9.12 -16.73 12.40
C ASP A 82 -8.05 -15.64 12.52
N LYS A 83 -6.90 -15.84 11.87
CA LYS A 83 -5.85 -14.83 11.78
C LYS A 83 -6.32 -13.61 10.98
N ALA A 84 -7.02 -13.81 9.87
CA ALA A 84 -7.53 -12.72 9.04
C ALA A 84 -8.52 -11.84 9.82
N LEU A 85 -9.48 -12.45 10.53
CA LEU A 85 -10.46 -11.75 11.37
C LEU A 85 -9.78 -11.02 12.54
N HIS A 86 -8.83 -11.69 13.20
CA HIS A 86 -8.08 -11.07 14.29
C HIS A 86 -7.34 -9.81 13.82
N VAL A 87 -6.55 -9.91 12.74
CA VAL A 87 -5.81 -8.75 12.19
C VAL A 87 -6.78 -7.66 11.71
N SER A 88 -7.86 -8.03 11.03
CA SER A 88 -8.85 -7.06 10.52
C SER A 88 -9.49 -6.24 11.64
N ASN A 89 -9.78 -6.86 12.78
CA ASN A 89 -10.34 -6.16 13.96
C ASN A 89 -9.34 -5.24 14.67
N HIS A 90 -8.04 -5.41 14.43
CA HIS A 90 -6.97 -4.62 15.04
C HIS A 90 -6.37 -3.57 14.08
N ILE A 91 -6.89 -3.41 12.87
CA ILE A 91 -6.47 -2.36 11.94
C ILE A 91 -7.43 -1.17 12.03
N ARG A 92 -6.88 0.03 12.20
CA ARG A 92 -7.64 1.30 12.13
C ARG A 92 -7.78 1.77 10.69
N ALA A 93 -8.77 1.22 9.97
CA ALA A 93 -9.14 1.69 8.64
C ALA A 93 -10.66 1.73 8.47
N ARG A 94 -11.16 2.65 7.64
CA ARG A 94 -12.59 2.76 7.35
C ARG A 94 -13.13 1.53 6.63
N THR A 95 -12.34 0.96 5.72
CA THR A 95 -12.69 -0.28 5.02
C THR A 95 -11.54 -1.28 5.14
N VAL A 96 -11.84 -2.49 5.62
CA VAL A 96 -10.91 -3.63 5.60
C VAL A 96 -11.48 -4.72 4.68
N CYS A 97 -10.67 -5.24 3.77
CA CYS A 97 -11.11 -6.23 2.78
C CYS A 97 -10.05 -7.31 2.51
N GLU A 98 -10.48 -8.53 2.20
CA GLU A 98 -9.55 -9.59 1.79
C GLU A 98 -8.97 -9.31 0.39
N CYS A 99 -9.77 -8.71 -0.50
CA CYS A 99 -9.38 -8.34 -1.85
C CYS A 99 -9.56 -6.83 -2.06
N MET A 100 -8.46 -6.13 -2.36
CA MET A 100 -8.44 -4.67 -2.55
C MET A 100 -9.35 -4.17 -3.70
N ALA A 101 -9.76 -5.03 -4.63
CA ALA A 101 -10.53 -4.64 -5.82
C ALA A 101 -12.06 -4.64 -5.62
N THR A 102 -12.59 -5.13 -4.50
CA THR A 102 -14.05 -5.21 -4.26
C THR A 102 -14.52 -4.08 -3.35
N MET A 103 -14.63 -2.88 -3.92
CA MET A 103 -15.39 -1.79 -3.31
C MET A 103 -16.73 -1.69 -4.04
N SER A 104 -17.81 -2.02 -3.35
CA SER A 104 -19.18 -1.94 -3.87
C SER A 104 -19.79 -0.59 -3.47
N PRO A 105 -20.53 0.10 -4.35
CA PRO A 105 -21.06 1.46 -4.14
C PRO A 105 -22.12 1.63 -3.03
N GLY A 106 -22.33 0.62 -2.17
CA GLY A 106 -23.29 0.66 -1.06
C GLY A 106 -22.67 0.69 0.34
N ARG A 107 -21.34 0.82 0.47
CA ARG A 107 -20.70 0.85 1.80
C ARG A 107 -20.79 2.26 2.43
N PRO A 108 -21.18 2.38 3.70
CA PRO A 108 -21.19 3.67 4.41
C PRO A 108 -19.74 4.15 4.59
N GLY A 109 -19.29 5.10 3.77
CA GLY A 109 -17.89 5.02 3.37
C GLY A 109 -17.31 6.10 2.48
N GLU A 110 -18.06 6.50 1.47
CA GLU A 110 -17.56 7.32 0.36
C GLU A 110 -17.85 8.81 0.56
#